data_AF-A0A0Q7W393-F1
#
_entry.id   AF-A0A0Q7W393-F1
#
_cell.length_a   1.000
_cell.length_b   1.000
_cell.length_c   1.000
_cell.angle_alpha   90.00
_cell.angle_beta   90.00
_cell.angle_gamma   90.00
#
_symmetry.space_group_name_H-M   'P 1'
#
loop_
_entity.id
_entity.type
_entity.pdbx_description
1 polymer ?
#
loop_
_entity_poly.entity_id
_entity_poly.type
_entity_poly.pdbx_seq_one_letter_code
_entity_poly.pdbx_strand_id
1 'polypeptide(L)'
;MSMNRDGQQEVMMRSTTEVLGSHSVRHEMYTVICKSGQRGIEFSDARLAALAFLRAPADDRPFVLRHQGNATHVIASAKAGTKLIEPGRLDDTFRAAYESAAIADAFS
;
A
#
# COMPACT_ATOMS: atom_id res chain seq x y z
N MET A 1 -52.37 -38.72 -6.69
CA MET A 1 -51.64 -38.56 -5.41
C MET A 1 -50.16 -38.55 -5.73
N SER A 2 -49.46 -37.49 -5.28
CA SER A 2 -48.00 -37.30 -5.10
C SER A 2 -47.09 -37.46 -6.33
N MET A 3 -46.54 -36.42 -6.98
CA MET A 3 -45.54 -35.39 -6.58
C MET A 3 -44.07 -35.86 -6.48
N ASN A 4 -43.19 -35.17 -7.26
CA ASN A 4 -41.77 -34.80 -7.00
C ASN A 4 -40.69 -35.90 -7.25
N ARG A 5 -39.45 -35.64 -7.70
CA ARG A 5 -38.64 -34.44 -8.03
C ARG A 5 -37.33 -34.88 -8.73
N ASP A 6 -36.78 -33.96 -9.52
CA ASP A 6 -35.37 -33.61 -9.76
C ASP A 6 -34.23 -34.65 -9.76
N GLY A 7 -33.35 -34.48 -10.75
CA GLY A 7 -32.00 -35.04 -10.70
C GLY A 7 -31.16 -34.68 -11.93
N GLN A 8 -31.04 -33.38 -12.25
CA GLN A 8 -30.07 -32.89 -13.24
C GLN A 8 -28.66 -33.26 -12.78
N GLN A 9 -27.92 -33.96 -13.64
CA GLN A 9 -26.49 -34.22 -13.45
C GLN A 9 -25.72 -32.94 -13.79
N GLU A 10 -25.49 -32.11 -12.78
CA GLU A 10 -24.48 -31.05 -12.86
C GLU A 10 -23.10 -31.69 -12.64
N VAL A 11 -22.36 -31.84 -13.74
CA VAL A 11 -20.94 -32.18 -13.73
C VAL A 11 -20.18 -30.96 -13.22
N MET A 12 -20.10 -30.80 -11.89
CA MET A 12 -19.24 -29.79 -11.28
C MET A 12 -17.80 -30.35 -11.27
N MET A 13 -16.98 -29.82 -12.17
CA MET A 13 -15.53 -30.01 -12.17
C MET A 13 -14.97 -29.68 -10.78
N ARG A 14 -14.53 -30.71 -10.05
CA ARG A 14 -13.69 -30.52 -8.86
C ARG A 14 -12.29 -30.16 -9.32
N SER A 15 -12.06 -28.87 -9.56
CA SER A 15 -10.71 -28.31 -9.59
C SER A 15 -10.16 -28.37 -8.18
N THR A 16 -9.47 -29.46 -7.85
CA THR A 16 -8.61 -29.55 -6.67
C THR A 16 -7.39 -28.67 -6.91
N THR A 17 -7.55 -27.36 -6.81
CA THR A 17 -6.43 -26.48 -6.51
C THR A 17 -6.13 -26.69 -5.03
N GLU A 18 -5.12 -27.51 -4.77
CA GLU A 18 -4.43 -27.55 -3.50
C GLU A 18 -4.12 -26.10 -3.10
N VAL A 19 -4.81 -25.63 -2.05
CA VAL A 19 -4.55 -24.34 -1.44
C VAL A 19 -3.19 -24.48 -0.78
N LEU A 20 -2.13 -24.18 -1.56
CA LEU A 20 -0.82 -23.81 -1.05
C LEU A 20 -1.05 -22.92 0.15
N GLY A 21 -0.52 -23.34 1.30
CA GLY A 21 -0.70 -22.70 2.58
C GLY A 21 -0.72 -21.19 2.43
N SER A 22 -1.87 -20.60 2.75
CA SER A 22 -2.03 -19.16 2.80
C SER A 22 -1.16 -18.63 3.93
N HIS A 23 0.13 -18.48 3.66
CA HIS A 23 0.83 -17.29 4.13
C HIS A 23 0.04 -16.13 3.53
N SER A 24 -0.91 -15.60 4.30
CA SER A 24 -1.46 -14.28 4.02
C SER A 24 -0.27 -13.34 4.02
N VAL A 25 0.34 -13.12 2.86
CA VAL A 25 1.18 -11.96 2.61
C VAL A 25 0.24 -10.80 2.84
N ARG A 26 0.23 -10.28 4.07
CA ARG A 26 -0.42 -9.02 4.37
C ARG A 26 0.37 -8.01 3.54
N HIS A 27 -0.10 -7.74 2.33
CA HIS A 27 0.52 -6.78 1.43
C HIS A 27 0.61 -5.45 2.19
N GLU A 28 1.82 -5.06 2.54
CA GLU A 28 2.06 -3.77 3.15
C GLU A 28 1.72 -2.72 2.11
N MET A 29 0.82 -1.80 2.46
CA MET A 29 0.31 -0.80 1.55
C MET A 29 0.67 0.58 2.05
N TYR A 30 1.00 1.46 1.12
CA TYR A 30 1.36 2.84 1.37
C TYR A 30 0.33 3.74 0.74
N THR A 31 -0.15 4.75 1.46
CA THR A 31 -1.02 5.78 0.88
C THR A 31 -0.33 7.12 0.97
N VAL A 32 -0.10 7.76 -0.19
CA VAL A 32 0.45 9.11 -0.27
C VAL A 32 -0.71 10.08 -0.47
N ILE A 33 -0.85 11.01 0.46
CA ILE A 33 -1.87 12.08 0.40
C ILE A 33 -1.12 13.37 0.16
N CYS A 34 -1.26 13.96 -1.03
CA CYS A 34 -0.51 15.15 -1.40
C CYS A 34 -1.08 16.42 -0.77
N LYS A 35 -2.41 16.54 -0.71
CA LYS A 35 -3.13 17.72 -0.21
C LYS A 35 -4.23 17.31 0.76
N SER A 36 -4.43 18.08 1.82
CA SER A 36 -5.50 17.81 2.79
C SER A 36 -6.88 17.79 2.09
N GLY A 37 -7.69 16.79 2.42
CA GLY A 37 -9.02 16.60 1.83
C GLY A 37 -9.05 15.91 0.46
N GLN A 38 -7.91 15.62 -0.16
CA GLN A 38 -7.86 14.78 -1.36
C GLN A 38 -7.78 13.29 -1.00
N ARG A 39 -8.32 12.46 -1.90
CA ARG A 39 -8.14 11.00 -1.83
C ARG A 39 -6.66 10.69 -2.05
N GLY A 40 -6.05 9.95 -1.12
CA GLY A 40 -4.68 9.48 -1.26
C GLY A 40 -4.54 8.46 -2.39
N ILE A 41 -3.32 8.36 -2.92
CA ILE A 41 -2.95 7.34 -3.90
C ILE A 41 -2.30 6.19 -3.17
N GLU A 42 -2.81 4.98 -3.40
CA GLU A 42 -2.32 3.77 -2.75
C GLU A 42 -1.25 3.08 -3.60
N PHE A 43 -0.23 2.55 -2.95
CA PHE A 43 0.90 1.86 -3.54
C PHE A 43 1.18 0.58 -2.76
N SER A 44 1.39 -0.52 -3.47
CA SER A 44 1.89 -1.77 -2.88
C SER A 44 3.42 -1.83 -2.82
N ASP A 45 4.11 -0.81 -3.31
CA ASP A 45 5.57 -0.73 -3.41
C ASP A 45 6.09 0.54 -2.74
N ALA A 46 7.01 0.36 -1.80
CA ALA A 46 7.60 1.44 -1.01
C ALA A 46 8.40 2.45 -1.86
N ARG A 47 9.04 2.01 -2.96
CA ARG A 47 9.78 2.88 -3.88
C ARG A 47 8.84 3.77 -4.66
N LEU A 48 7.73 3.22 -5.16
CA LEU A 48 6.73 4.03 -5.86
C LEU A 48 6.10 5.06 -4.92
N ALA A 49 5.78 4.66 -3.69
CA ALA A 49 5.28 5.57 -2.67
C ALA A 49 6.30 6.67 -2.32
N ALA A 50 7.57 6.30 -2.14
CA ALA A 50 8.63 7.24 -1.82
C ALA A 50 8.87 8.24 -2.95
N LEU A 51 8.84 7.80 -4.21
CA LEU A 51 8.92 8.67 -5.38
C LEU A 51 7.72 9.62 -5.47
N ALA A 52 6.51 9.12 -5.24
CA ALA A 52 5.31 9.96 -5.23
C ALA A 52 5.39 11.03 -4.13
N PHE A 53 5.82 10.64 -2.93
CA PHE A 53 6.04 11.56 -1.82
C PHE A 53 7.16 12.58 -2.13
N LEU A 54 8.27 12.15 -2.72
CA LEU A 54 9.39 13.02 -3.10
C LEU A 54 9.02 14.02 -4.20
N ARG A 55 8.14 13.64 -5.14
CA ARG A 55 7.67 14.52 -6.23
C ARG A 55 6.54 15.45 -5.82
N ALA A 56 5.78 15.11 -4.79
CA ALA A 56 4.68 15.94 -4.33
C ALA A 56 5.19 17.32 -3.87
N PRO A 57 4.56 18.44 -4.26
CA PRO A 57 4.96 19.77 -3.80
C PRO A 57 4.95 19.85 -2.27
N ALA A 58 6.00 20.40 -1.66
CA ALA A 58 6.06 20.52 -0.20
C ALA A 58 4.95 21.44 0.35
N ASP A 59 4.51 22.42 -0.45
CA ASP A 59 3.42 23.35 -0.11
C ASP A 59 2.06 22.66 0.03
N ASP A 60 1.84 21.54 -0.67
CA ASP A 60 0.63 20.75 -0.52
C ASP A 60 0.58 19.99 0.81
N ARG A 61 1.72 19.95 1.53
CA ARG A 61 1.94 19.22 2.80
C ARG A 61 1.64 17.72 2.66
N PRO A 62 2.32 17.02 1.74
CA PRO A 62 2.12 15.59 1.55
C PRO A 62 2.43 14.81 2.82
N PHE A 63 1.73 13.70 3.03
CA PHE A 63 2.09 12.72 4.05
C PHE A 63 1.82 11.29 3.58
N VAL A 64 2.54 10.34 4.18
CA VAL A 64 2.49 8.93 3.81
C VAL A 64 1.98 8.11 4.98
N LEU A 65 0.98 7.29 4.70
CA LEU A 65 0.43 6.31 5.60
C LEU A 65 0.97 4.92 5.24
N ARG A 66 1.39 4.14 6.23
CA ARG A 66 1.66 2.70 6.12
C ARG A 66 0.50 1.93 6.72
N HIS A 67 -0.06 1.00 5.96
CA HIS A 67 -1.10 0.09 6.39
C HIS A 67 -0.47 -1.26 6.75
N GLN A 68 -0.61 -1.67 8.01
CA GLN A 68 -0.12 -2.93 8.54
C GLN A 68 -1.24 -3.69 9.24
N GLY A 69 -1.82 -4.66 8.54
CA GLY A 69 -3.04 -5.32 9.01
C GLY A 69 -4.15 -4.29 9.21
N ASN A 70 -4.62 -4.13 10.45
CA ASN A 70 -5.71 -3.20 10.79
C ASN A 70 -5.21 -1.83 11.27
N ALA A 71 -3.89 -1.63 11.37
CA ALA A 71 -3.31 -0.41 11.89
C ALA A 71 -2.74 0.46 10.76
N THR A 72 -2.97 1.77 10.85
CA THR A 72 -2.47 2.76 9.89
C THR A 72 -1.59 3.76 10.61
N HIS A 73 -0.39 3.99 10.09
CA HIS A 73 0.63 4.83 10.73
C HIS A 73 1.13 5.89 9.76
N VAL A 74 1.30 7.13 10.23
CA VAL A 74 2.03 8.14 9.45
C VAL A 74 3.52 7.80 9.55
N ILE A 75 4.17 7.61 8.40
CA ILE A 75 5.60 7.28 8.33
C ILE A 75 6.46 8.37 7.68
N ALA A 76 5.82 9.33 7.00
CA ALA A 76 6.49 10.50 6.45
C ALA A 76 5.50 11.66 6.32
N SER A 77 5.98 12.89 6.46
CA SER A 77 5.18 14.09 6.29
C SER A 77 6.02 15.28 5.83
N ALA A 78 5.42 16.18 5.07
CA ALA A 78 5.97 17.49 4.78
C ALA A 78 5.42 18.51 5.79
N LYS A 79 6.32 19.14 6.55
CA LYS A 79 5.99 20.17 7.54
C LYS A 79 6.83 21.40 7.24
N ALA A 80 6.18 22.57 7.15
CA ALA A 80 6.82 23.86 6.91
C ALA A 80 7.78 23.88 5.70
N GLY A 81 7.41 23.22 4.59
CA GLY A 81 8.24 23.14 3.38
C GLY A 81 9.30 22.03 3.39
N THR A 82 9.49 21.33 4.52
CA THR A 82 10.50 20.28 4.66
C THR A 82 9.85 18.90 4.73
N LYS A 83 10.31 17.96 3.90
CA LYS A 83 9.90 16.55 3.94
C LYS A 83 10.71 15.80 4.97
N LEU A 84 10.01 15.13 5.88
CA LEU A 84 10.57 14.41 7.00
C LEU A 84 10.03 12.97 7.00
N ILE A 85 10.93 12.02 7.26
CA ILE A 85 10.56 10.64 7.56
C ILE A 85 10.40 10.54 9.06
N GLU A 86 9.30 9.95 9.53
CA GLU A 86 9.05 9.83 10.96
C GLU A 86 10.14 8.94 11.61
N PRO A 87 10.75 9.40 12.72
CA PRO A 87 11.80 8.66 13.40
C PRO A 87 11.18 7.47 14.14
N GLY A 88 11.38 6.27 13.61
CA GLY A 88 10.95 5.01 14.20
C GLY A 88 11.25 3.82 13.29
N ARG A 89 11.25 2.60 13.84
CA ARG A 89 11.35 1.33 13.10
C ARG A 89 10.06 0.98 12.33
N LEU A 90 9.19 1.98 12.13
CA LEU A 90 7.88 1.78 11.53
C LEU A 90 7.94 1.59 10.03
N ASP A 91 9.05 1.89 9.34
CA ASP A 91 9.27 1.45 7.95
C ASP A 91 10.72 1.72 7.45
N ASP A 92 11.64 0.78 7.67
CA ASP A 92 13.01 0.89 7.15
C ASP A 92 13.07 0.76 5.62
N THR A 93 12.12 0.06 5.00
CA THR A 93 12.05 -0.14 3.55
C THR A 93 11.69 1.16 2.82
N PHE A 94 10.68 1.88 3.29
CA PHE A 94 10.28 3.18 2.78
C PHE A 94 11.38 4.22 2.99
N ARG A 95 12.01 4.25 4.18
CA ARG A 95 13.12 5.16 4.45
C ARG A 95 14.26 4.96 3.45
N ALA A 96 14.73 3.74 3.28
CA ALA A 96 15.81 3.43 2.34
C ALA A 96 15.44 3.79 0.89
N ALA A 97 14.19 3.56 0.51
CA ALA A 97 13.68 3.93 -0.81
C ALA A 97 13.63 5.45 -1.02
N TYR A 98 13.18 6.20 -0.03
CA TYR A 98 13.16 7.66 -0.04
C TYR A 98 14.57 8.25 -0.12
N GLU A 99 15.50 7.76 0.70
CA GLU A 99 16.90 8.21 0.67
C GLU A 99 17.56 7.92 -0.68
N SER A 100 17.34 6.73 -1.24
CA SER A 100 17.85 6.36 -2.56
C SER A 100 17.29 7.26 -3.67
N ALA A 101 15.99 7.57 -3.62
CA ALA A 101 15.34 8.46 -4.58
C ALA A 101 15.82 9.91 -4.45
N ALA A 102 15.99 10.41 -3.23
CA ALA A 102 16.47 11.76 -2.97
C ALA A 102 17.92 11.96 -3.44
N ILE A 103 18.78 10.94 -3.28
CA ILE A 103 20.13 10.94 -3.82
C ILE A 103 20.08 11.00 -5.36
N ALA A 104 19.29 10.13 -6.00
CA ALA A 104 19.19 10.11 -7.47
C ALA A 104 18.67 11.44 -8.05
N ASP A 105 17.72 12.09 -7.36
CA ASP A 105 17.18 13.39 -7.73
C ASP A 105 18.23 14.52 -7.61
N ALA A 106 19.08 14.48 -6.58
CA ALA A 106 20.12 15.49 -6.36
C ALA A 106 21.26 15.47 -7.41
N PHE A 107 21.39 14.39 -8.18
CA PHE A 107 22.42 14.22 -9.22
C PHE A 107 21.86 14.24 -10.66
N SER A 108 20.56 14.51 -10.84
CA SER A 108 19.92 14.66 -12.16
C SER A 108 19.92 16.12 -12.63
#